data_AF-A0A937N8S2-F1
#
_entry.id   AF-A0A937N8S2-F1
#
_cell.length_a   1.000
_cell.length_b   1.000
_cell.length_c   1.000
_cell.angle_alpha   90.00
_cell.angle_beta   90.00
_cell.angle_gamma   90.00
#
_symmetry.space_group_name_H-M   'P 1'
#
loop_
_entity.id
_entity.type
_entity.pdbx_description
1 polymer ?
#
loop_
_entity_poly.entity_id
_entity_poly.type
_entity_poly.pdbx_seq_one_letter_code
_entity_poly.pdbx_strand_id
1 'polypeptide(L)'
;MTEESQRQTPAHDSDYDGAWKEALRCHFREILGKYFPAAAAAIDWQHPPEWSDKELSQILGQTGQRNRTVDVLVKVRLRTGGEQWILLHLEIQTFYEEDFCRAAGSLQ
;
A
#
# COMPACT_ATOMS: atom_id res chain seq x y z
N MET A 1 30.29 7.84 34.22
CA MET A 1 29.89 8.81 33.18
C MET A 1 29.47 7.99 31.98
N THR A 2 28.20 7.61 31.96
CA THR A 2 27.62 6.69 30.98
C THR A 2 27.19 7.50 29.76
N GLU A 3 27.77 7.19 28.61
CA GLU A 3 27.35 7.69 27.30
C GLU A 3 25.91 7.23 27.04
N GLU A 4 24.97 8.16 27.15
CA GLU A 4 23.59 7.99 26.67
C GLU A 4 23.61 7.92 25.15
N SER A 5 23.74 6.69 24.65
CA SER A 5 23.41 6.30 23.29
C SER A 5 22.02 6.82 22.96
N GLN A 6 21.97 7.83 22.09
CA GLN A 6 20.77 8.38 21.48
C GLN A 6 19.97 7.21 20.86
N ARG A 7 18.96 6.70 21.58
CA ARG A 7 17.96 5.82 21.00
C ARG A 7 17.14 6.64 20.03
N GLN A 8 17.42 6.47 18.75
CA GLN A 8 16.57 6.92 17.66
C GLN A 8 15.21 6.23 17.80
N THR A 9 14.17 7.03 18.07
CA THR A 9 12.76 6.62 18.16
C THR A 9 12.11 6.86 16.78
N PRO A 10 11.24 5.96 16.28
CA PRO A 10 11.14 5.66 14.85
C PRO A 10 10.27 6.67 14.09
N ALA A 11 10.86 7.37 13.13
CA ALA A 11 10.18 8.18 12.12
C ALA A 11 10.11 7.46 10.77
N HIS A 12 9.99 6.13 10.78
CA HIS A 12 10.22 5.27 9.59
C HIS A 12 8.96 4.73 8.92
N ASP A 13 7.77 5.07 9.41
CA ASP A 13 6.50 4.48 8.95
C ASP A 13 5.74 5.37 7.95
N SER A 14 5.71 6.69 8.19
CA SER A 14 5.09 7.66 7.28
C SER A 14 5.81 7.77 5.92
N ASP A 15 7.12 7.54 5.88
CA ASP A 15 7.89 7.58 4.64
C ASP A 15 7.53 6.42 3.70
N TYR A 16 7.28 5.23 4.26
CA TYR A 16 6.89 4.05 3.49
C TYR A 16 5.50 4.18 2.89
N ASP A 17 4.51 4.60 3.67
CA ASP A 17 3.16 4.85 3.15
C ASP A 17 3.18 5.86 2.00
N GLY A 18 3.91 6.97 2.18
CA GLY A 18 4.10 7.99 1.15
C GLY A 18 4.74 7.40 -0.12
N ALA A 19 5.85 6.67 0.03
CA ALA A 19 6.55 6.05 -1.09
C ALA A 19 5.68 5.05 -1.87
N TRP A 20 4.89 4.23 -1.17
CA TRP A 20 3.97 3.27 -1.80
C TRP A 20 2.79 3.95 -2.49
N LYS A 21 2.24 5.03 -1.92
CA LYS A 21 1.19 5.82 -2.57
C LYS A 21 1.70 6.50 -3.85
N GLU A 22 2.90 7.06 -3.81
CA GLU A 22 3.53 7.66 -4.99
C GLU A 22 3.85 6.60 -6.05
N ALA A 23 4.37 5.44 -5.65
CA ALA A 23 4.58 4.32 -6.57
C ALA A 23 3.26 3.85 -7.22
N LEU A 24 2.18 3.75 -6.45
CA LEU A 24 0.85 3.43 -6.96
C LEU A 24 0.35 4.51 -7.94
N ARG A 25 0.60 5.78 -7.68
CA ARG A 25 0.25 6.88 -8.58
C ARG A 25 1.01 6.83 -9.90
N CYS A 26 2.31 6.58 -9.84
CA CYS A 26 3.16 6.47 -11.03
C CYS A 26 2.86 5.21 -11.85
N HIS A 27 2.60 4.08 -11.19
CA HIS A 27 2.50 2.77 -11.84
C HIS A 27 1.07 2.20 -11.88
N PHE A 28 0.04 2.98 -11.55
CA PHE A 28 -1.36 2.53 -11.47
C PHE A 28 -1.80 1.76 -12.71
N ARG A 29 -1.52 2.33 -13.90
CA ARG A 29 -1.88 1.74 -15.19
C ARG A 29 -1.16 0.41 -15.44
N GLU A 30 0.10 0.31 -15.08
CA GLU A 30 0.90 -0.89 -15.27
C GLU A 30 0.48 -2.00 -14.30
N ILE A 31 0.20 -1.65 -13.05
CA ILE A 31 -0.30 -2.57 -12.02
C ILE A 31 -1.65 -3.13 -12.44
N LEU A 32 -2.60 -2.26 -12.81
CA LEU A 32 -3.90 -2.72 -13.31
C LEU A 32 -3.75 -3.54 -14.60
N GLY A 33 -2.87 -3.15 -15.52
CA GLY A 33 -2.61 -3.92 -16.74
C GLY A 33 -2.08 -5.33 -16.46
N LYS A 34 -1.23 -5.48 -15.44
CA LYS A 34 -0.63 -6.77 -15.08
C LYS A 34 -1.57 -7.67 -14.29
N TYR A 35 -2.19 -7.14 -13.24
CA TYR A 35 -2.99 -7.95 -12.30
C TYR A 35 -4.47 -7.99 -12.66
N PHE A 36 -4.99 -6.95 -13.32
CA PHE A 36 -6.40 -6.78 -13.66
C PHE A 36 -6.62 -6.31 -15.10
N PRO A 37 -6.13 -7.07 -16.11
CA PRO A 37 -6.14 -6.63 -17.52
C PRO A 37 -7.55 -6.28 -18.03
N ALA A 38 -8.58 -6.98 -17.55
CA ALA A 38 -9.97 -6.68 -17.89
C ALA A 38 -10.43 -5.32 -17.36
N ALA A 39 -10.08 -4.97 -16.12
CA ALA A 39 -10.38 -3.66 -15.55
C ALA A 39 -9.58 -2.56 -16.27
N ALA A 40 -8.30 -2.79 -16.53
CA ALA A 40 -7.45 -1.85 -17.27
C ALA A 40 -7.96 -1.57 -18.69
N ALA A 41 -8.55 -2.58 -19.36
CA ALA A 41 -9.15 -2.41 -20.69
C ALA A 41 -10.48 -1.65 -20.66
N ALA A 42 -11.21 -1.72 -19.55
CA ALA A 42 -12.48 -1.03 -19.37
C ALA A 42 -12.30 0.45 -18.99
N ILE A 43 -11.15 0.83 -18.43
CA ILE A 43 -10.83 2.21 -18.04
C ILE A 43 -10.48 3.05 -19.27
N ASP A 44 -11.03 4.27 -19.31
CA ASP A 44 -10.64 5.30 -20.27
C ASP A 44 -9.44 6.08 -19.74
N TRP A 45 -8.27 5.79 -20.29
CA TRP A 45 -7.00 6.42 -19.92
C TRP A 45 -6.79 7.83 -20.48
N GLN A 46 -7.74 8.37 -21.29
CA GLN A 46 -7.68 9.76 -21.72
C GLN A 46 -8.07 10.70 -20.58
N HIS A 47 -8.89 10.20 -19.64
CA HIS A 47 -9.20 10.89 -18.40
C HIS A 47 -8.25 10.44 -17.30
N PRO A 48 -7.57 11.38 -16.60
CA PRO A 48 -6.71 11.02 -15.49
C PRO A 48 -7.54 10.42 -14.34
N PRO A 49 -7.05 9.37 -13.66
CA PRO A 49 -7.68 8.86 -12.46
C PRO A 49 -7.71 9.91 -11.36
N GLU A 50 -8.84 10.05 -10.67
CA GLU A 50 -9.01 10.97 -9.54
C GLU A 50 -8.76 10.23 -8.23
N TRP A 51 -7.85 10.73 -7.42
CA TRP A 51 -7.44 10.10 -6.16
C TRP A 51 -8.24 10.73 -5.02
N SER A 52 -8.86 9.91 -4.18
CA SER A 52 -9.69 10.36 -3.06
C SER A 52 -9.21 9.78 -1.74
N ASP A 53 -8.09 10.28 -1.24
CA ASP A 53 -7.53 9.92 0.08
C ASP A 53 -8.42 10.37 1.25
N LYS A 54 -9.15 11.49 1.07
CA LYS A 54 -10.01 12.07 2.10
C LYS A 54 -11.26 11.24 2.38
N GLU A 55 -11.94 10.79 1.32
CA GLU A 55 -13.12 9.92 1.44
C GLU A 55 -12.74 8.55 1.98
N LEU A 56 -11.58 8.03 1.55
CA LEU A 56 -11.02 6.80 2.05
C LEU A 56 -10.75 6.84 3.56
N SER A 57 -10.18 7.95 4.05
CA SER A 57 -9.93 8.15 5.48
C SER A 57 -11.23 8.20 6.31
N GLN A 58 -12.34 8.62 5.71
CA GLN A 58 -13.66 8.58 6.34
C GLN A 58 -14.27 7.17 6.33
N ILE A 59 -14.11 6.42 5.23
CA ILE A 59 -14.63 5.06 5.07
C ILE A 59 -13.90 4.06 5.98
N LEU A 60 -12.56 4.16 6.05
CA LEU A 60 -11.73 3.31 6.92
C LEU A 60 -11.76 3.74 8.39
N GLY A 61 -12.43 4.87 8.67
CA GLY A 61 -12.91 5.32 9.96
C GLY A 61 -12.05 4.92 11.15
N GLN A 62 -10.96 5.65 11.41
CA GLN A 62 -10.11 5.55 12.63
C GLN A 62 -10.00 4.13 13.23
N THR A 63 -9.86 3.11 12.39
CA THR A 63 -9.65 1.75 12.87
C THR A 63 -8.20 1.70 13.31
N GLY A 64 -8.03 2.03 14.59
CA GLY A 64 -6.75 1.97 15.26
C GLY A 64 -6.11 0.62 15.00
N GLN A 65 -4.89 0.69 14.47
CA GLN A 65 -3.87 -0.35 14.57
C GLN A 65 -3.93 -1.50 13.56
N ARG A 66 -3.21 -1.31 12.45
CA ARG A 66 -2.06 -2.17 12.06
C ARG A 66 -1.14 -1.37 11.14
N ASN A 67 0.10 -1.21 11.58
CA ASN A 67 1.03 -0.14 11.18
C ASN A 67 1.59 -0.22 9.74
N ARG A 68 0.98 -0.95 8.79
CA ARG A 68 1.60 -1.22 7.45
C ARG A 68 0.60 -1.52 6.33
N THR A 69 -0.58 -0.90 6.35
CA THR A 69 -1.55 -1.02 5.25
C THR A 69 -1.58 0.27 4.43
N VAL A 70 -1.44 0.13 3.11
CA VAL A 70 -1.55 1.24 2.16
C VAL A 70 -2.89 1.11 1.47
N ASP A 71 -3.79 1.98 1.87
CA ASP A 71 -5.10 2.11 1.28
C ASP A 71 -5.11 3.25 0.27
N VAL A 72 -5.69 3.00 -0.90
CA VAL A 72 -5.87 4.00 -1.95
C VAL A 72 -7.23 3.84 -2.62
N LEU A 73 -7.98 4.95 -2.70
CA LEU A 73 -9.24 5.02 -3.42
C LEU A 73 -9.04 5.86 -4.69
N VAL A 74 -9.34 5.25 -5.83
CA VAL A 74 -9.17 5.85 -7.14
C VAL A 74 -10.49 5.80 -7.89
N LYS A 75 -10.98 6.96 -8.33
CA LYS A 75 -12.11 7.09 -9.22
C LYS A 75 -11.61 7.11 -10.66
N VAL A 76 -12.15 6.21 -11.48
CA VAL A 76 -11.80 6.06 -12.89
C VAL A 76 -13.02 6.24 -13.75
N ARG A 77 -12.82 6.71 -14.98
CA ARG A 77 -13.87 6.68 -16.01
C ARG A 77 -13.76 5.41 -16.82
N LEU A 78 -14.90 4.80 -17.09
CA LEU A 78 -14.99 3.66 -17.98
C LEU A 78 -15.19 4.15 -19.41
N ARG A 79 -14.69 3.39 -20.38
CA ARG A 79 -14.91 3.64 -21.82
C ARG A 79 -16.38 3.56 -22.21
N THR A 80 -17.21 2.96 -21.36
CA THR A 80 -18.68 2.92 -21.50
C THR A 80 -19.37 4.22 -21.08
N GLY A 81 -18.62 5.20 -20.55
CA GLY A 81 -19.12 6.52 -20.14
C GLY A 81 -19.51 6.64 -18.67
N GLY A 82 -19.44 5.54 -17.90
CA GLY A 82 -19.71 5.52 -16.46
C GLY A 82 -18.48 5.86 -15.62
N GLU A 83 -18.70 6.34 -14.39
CA GLU A 83 -17.65 6.50 -13.39
C GLU A 83 -17.65 5.29 -12.44
N GLN A 84 -16.47 4.79 -12.13
CA GLN A 84 -16.29 3.63 -11.24
C GLN A 84 -15.24 3.96 -10.18
N TRP A 85 -15.50 3.51 -8.95
CA TRP A 85 -14.55 3.59 -7.86
C TRP A 85 -13.78 2.28 -7.74
N ILE A 86 -12.46 2.39 -7.57
CA ILE A 86 -11.55 1.27 -7.33
C ILE A 86 -10.86 1.52 -5.98
N LEU A 87 -11.10 0.62 -5.04
CA LEU A 87 -10.41 0.59 -3.75
C LEU A 87 -9.26 -0.41 -3.84
N LEU A 88 -8.04 0.06 -3.60
CA LEU A 88 -6.83 -0.74 -3.51
C LEU A 88 -6.39 -0.77 -2.05
N HIS A 89 -6.46 -1.95 -1.44
CA HIS A 89 -5.94 -2.22 -0.11
C HIS A 89 -4.69 -3.07 -0.26
N LEU A 90 -3.53 -2.54 0.13
CA LEU A 90 -2.25 -3.26 0.09
C LEU A 90 -1.78 -3.48 1.53
N GLU A 91 -1.66 -4.75 1.93
CA GLU A 91 -1.04 -5.12 3.20
C GLU A 91 0.46 -5.37 3.00
N ILE A 92 1.30 -4.49 3.52
CA ILE A 92 2.75 -4.62 3.42
C ILE A 92 3.27 -5.37 4.65
N GLN A 93 3.58 -6.65 4.49
CA GLN A 93 4.26 -7.41 5.53
C GLN A 93 5.78 -7.27 5.40
N THR A 94 6.38 -6.32 6.13
CA THR A 94 7.84 -6.33 6.36
C THR A 94 8.17 -7.22 7.56
N PHE A 95 8.02 -8.53 7.39
CA PHE A 95 8.67 -9.49 8.29
C PHE A 95 9.75 -10.22 7.48
N TYR A 96 11.00 -9.97 7.82
CA TYR A 96 12.04 -10.95 7.57
C TYR A 96 11.90 -11.94 8.73
N GLU A 97 11.25 -13.08 8.52
CA GLU A 97 11.35 -14.17 9.50
C GLU A 97 12.81 -14.67 9.49
N GLU A 98 13.60 -14.24 10.47
CA GLU A 98 14.93 -14.80 10.76
C GLU A 98 14.87 -16.22 11.37
N ASP A 99 13.74 -16.91 11.32
CA ASP A 99 13.55 -18.21 11.98
C ASP A 99 13.77 -19.44 11.06
N PHE A 100 14.57 -19.31 9.99
CA PHE A 100 14.92 -20.47 9.16
C PHE A 100 16.11 -21.29 9.69
N CYS A 101 16.79 -20.87 10.76
CA CYS A 101 17.96 -21.58 11.30
C CYS A 101 17.78 -22.10 12.73
N ARG A 102 16.81 -23.00 12.94
CA ARG A 102 16.95 -24.01 14.01
C ARG A 102 16.34 -25.34 13.64
N ALA A 103 16.94 -26.00 12.65
CA ALA A 103 16.85 -27.45 12.50
C ALA A 103 18.17 -28.10 12.92
N ALA A 104 18.03 -29.10 13.81
CA ALA A 104 18.99 -30.13 14.20
C ALA A 104 20.23 -29.70 15.01
N GLY A 105 20.17 -29.92 16.33
CA GLY A 105 21.37 -29.91 17.16
C GLY A 105 21.10 -30.04 18.66
N SER A 106 20.32 -31.02 19.11
CA SER A 106 20.44 -31.49 20.49
C SER A 106 20.00 -32.95 20.61
N LEU A 107 20.99 -33.84 20.59
CA LEU A 107 20.94 -35.15 21.20
C LEU A 107 22.37 -35.49 21.64
N GLN A 108 22.67 -35.11 22.88
CA GLN A 108 23.64 -35.80 23.74
C GLN A 108 23.00 -35.96 25.11
#